data_AF-A0A7S2QJG1-F1
#
_entry.id   AF-A0A7S2QJG1-F1
#
_cell.length_a   1.000
_cell.length_b   1.000
_cell.length_c   1.000
_cell.angle_alpha   90.00
_cell.angle_beta   90.00
_cell.angle_gamma   90.00
#
_symmetry.space_group_name_H-M   'P 1'
#
loop_
_entity.id
_entity.type
_entity.pdbx_description
1 polymer ?
#
loop_
_entity_poly.entity_id
_entity_poly.type
_entity_poly.pdbx_seq_one_letter_code
_entity_poly.pdbx_strand_id
1 'polypeptide(L)'
;YNPQFKDMLQFKEAYPGSEKIYKGVTYEPTGETLRIPCRRINLSDEDPGCDHLDVYDTSGPLNIDPRQGLPKLRAQWIAAREKTFGEGHVCTQMHYAKQGIITEEMAFIAAREGMDPEFVRSEVARGRAIIPSNRKHPEIEPMIIGRKFKVKINSNIGNSAVASNIEEE
;
A
#
# COMPACT_ATOMS: atom_id res chain seq x y z
N TYR A 1 -20.38 -23.15 1.82
CA TYR A 1 -20.83 -21.77 2.11
C TYR A 1 -20.36 -20.91 0.95
N ASN A 2 -21.27 -20.27 0.20
CA ASN A 2 -20.92 -19.42 -0.94
C ASN A 2 -21.49 -18.02 -0.66
N PRO A 3 -20.68 -17.11 -0.07
CA PRO A 3 -21.18 -15.83 0.40
C PRO A 3 -21.72 -14.96 -0.74
N GLN A 4 -22.78 -14.20 -0.43
CA GLN A 4 -23.39 -13.24 -1.35
C GLN A 4 -22.89 -11.83 -1.04
N PHE A 5 -21.72 -11.49 -1.58
CA PHE A 5 -21.19 -10.14 -1.48
C PHE A 5 -22.11 -9.15 -2.20
N LYS A 6 -22.47 -8.07 -1.51
CA LYS A 6 -23.17 -6.93 -2.11
C LYS A 6 -22.15 -5.95 -2.66
N ASP A 7 -22.50 -5.26 -3.75
CA ASP A 7 -21.69 -4.17 -4.25
C ASP A 7 -21.63 -3.06 -3.19
N MET A 8 -20.42 -2.70 -2.77
CA MET A 8 -20.19 -1.57 -1.90
C MET A 8 -20.47 -0.24 -2.63
N LEU A 9 -20.64 0.83 -1.83
CA LEU A 9 -20.70 2.22 -2.30
C LEU A 9 -19.64 2.47 -3.38
N GLN A 10 -20.09 2.99 -4.53
CA GLN A 10 -19.21 3.20 -5.66
C GLN A 10 -18.21 4.32 -5.33
N PHE A 11 -16.95 4.18 -5.74
CA PHE A 11 -15.89 5.16 -5.42
C PHE A 11 -16.28 6.61 -5.77
N LYS A 12 -16.99 6.81 -6.88
CA LYS A 12 -17.46 8.13 -7.34
C LYS A 12 -18.59 8.71 -6.49
N GLU A 13 -19.38 7.87 -5.82
CA GLU A 13 -20.42 8.31 -4.89
C GLU A 13 -19.79 8.78 -3.58
N ALA A 14 -18.81 8.04 -3.07
CA ALA A 14 -18.05 8.43 -1.88
C ALA A 14 -17.18 9.67 -2.13
N TYR A 15 -16.62 9.80 -3.34
CA TYR A 15 -15.67 10.84 -3.71
C TYR A 15 -16.02 11.51 -5.06
N PRO A 16 -17.04 12.38 -5.09
CA PRO A 16 -17.39 13.14 -6.29
C PRO A 16 -16.20 13.96 -6.81
N GLY A 17 -16.06 14.06 -8.14
CA GLY A 17 -14.98 14.83 -8.79
C GLY A 17 -13.57 14.23 -8.62
N SER A 18 -13.45 13.07 -7.97
CA SER A 18 -12.17 12.41 -7.74
C SER A 18 -11.99 11.17 -8.61
N GLU A 19 -10.73 10.86 -8.93
CA GLU A 19 -10.34 9.63 -9.60
C GLU A 19 -9.14 8.98 -8.93
N LYS A 20 -9.06 7.65 -9.04
CA LYS A 20 -7.89 6.89 -8.57
C LYS A 20 -6.84 6.88 -9.67
N ILE A 21 -5.64 7.34 -9.34
CA ILE A 21 -4.49 7.38 -10.24
C ILE A 21 -3.31 6.64 -9.64
N TYR A 22 -2.34 6.28 -10.49
CA TYR A 22 -1.12 5.61 -10.08
C TYR A 22 0.09 6.38 -10.58
N LYS A 23 0.96 6.79 -9.66
CA LYS A 23 2.26 7.40 -10.00
C LYS A 23 3.28 6.29 -10.21
N GLY A 24 3.90 6.26 -11.38
CA GLY A 24 4.98 5.32 -11.68
C GLY A 24 6.28 5.78 -11.04
N VAL A 25 6.94 4.91 -10.29
CA VAL A 25 8.26 5.16 -9.71
C VAL A 25 9.18 3.99 -10.02
N THR A 26 10.33 4.27 -10.63
CA THR A 26 11.33 3.25 -10.91
C THR A 26 12.03 2.83 -9.63
N TYR A 27 12.04 1.54 -9.36
CA TYR A 27 12.87 0.95 -8.32
C TYR A 27 14.24 0.64 -8.91
N GLU A 28 15.20 1.54 -8.67
CA GLU A 28 16.54 1.53 -9.26
C GLU A 28 17.27 0.16 -9.24
N PRO A 29 17.21 -0.65 -8.14
CA PRO A 29 17.93 -1.92 -8.10
C PRO A 29 17.50 -2.95 -9.15
N THR A 30 16.24 -2.93 -9.59
CA THR A 30 15.72 -3.88 -10.59
C THR A 30 15.21 -3.23 -11.87
N GLY A 31 15.05 -1.89 -11.88
CA GLY A 31 14.40 -1.15 -12.96
C GLY A 31 12.87 -1.34 -13.04
N GLU A 32 12.27 -2.03 -12.07
CA GLU A 32 10.83 -2.26 -12.04
C GLU A 32 10.07 -0.95 -11.77
N THR A 33 8.94 -0.73 -12.46
CA THR A 33 8.07 0.41 -12.18
C THR A 33 7.04 0.06 -11.11
N LEU A 34 7.18 0.66 -9.93
CA LEU A 34 6.22 0.60 -8.84
C LEU A 34 5.05 1.54 -9.13
N ARG A 35 3.82 1.06 -8.90
CA ARG A 35 2.58 1.83 -9.12
C ARG A 35 2.04 2.35 -7.79
N ILE A 36 2.30 3.62 -7.49
CA ILE A 36 1.94 4.24 -6.22
C ILE A 36 0.52 4.81 -6.29
N PRO A 37 -0.44 4.28 -5.52
CA PRO A 37 -1.82 4.73 -5.57
C PRO A 37 -1.96 6.11 -4.91
N CYS A 38 -2.66 6.99 -5.59
CA CYS A 38 -3.13 8.26 -5.05
C CYS A 38 -4.49 8.60 -5.65
N ARG A 39 -5.21 9.50 -5.01
CA ARG A 39 -6.48 10.01 -5.50
C ARG A 39 -6.29 11.42 -5.98
N ARG A 40 -6.70 11.70 -7.21
CA ARG A 40 -6.70 13.02 -7.80
C ARG A 40 -8.07 13.65 -7.60
N ILE A 41 -8.10 14.83 -7.01
CA ILE A 41 -9.29 15.68 -6.89
C ILE A 41 -9.17 16.75 -7.95
N ASN A 42 -10.07 16.75 -8.93
CA ASN A 42 -10.09 17.78 -9.97
C ASN A 42 -10.67 19.07 -9.40
N LEU A 43 -9.97 20.18 -9.61
CA LEU A 43 -10.40 21.50 -9.15
C LEU A 43 -11.10 22.24 -10.31
N SER A 44 -11.98 23.18 -9.97
CA SER A 44 -12.56 24.08 -10.98
C SER A 44 -11.52 25.10 -11.46
N ASP A 45 -11.71 25.63 -12.66
CA ASP A 45 -10.81 26.58 -13.35
C ASP A 45 -10.67 27.97 -12.66
N GLU A 46 -11.12 28.11 -11.41
CA GLU A 46 -11.08 29.35 -10.65
C GLU A 46 -9.70 29.65 -10.04
N ASP A 47 -8.77 28.68 -10.03
CA ASP A 47 -7.42 28.84 -9.50
C ASP A 47 -6.35 28.63 -10.61
N PRO A 48 -5.84 29.71 -11.23
CA PRO A 48 -4.92 29.60 -12.36
C PRO A 48 -3.59 28.96 -11.93
N GLY A 49 -3.35 27.73 -12.38
CA GLY A 49 -2.10 26.99 -12.19
C GLY A 49 -2.21 25.71 -11.35
N CYS A 50 -3.40 25.37 -10.84
CA CYS A 50 -3.65 24.13 -10.10
C CYS A 50 -4.96 23.48 -10.58
N ASP A 51 -4.87 22.62 -11.58
CA ASP A 51 -6.02 21.88 -12.13
C ASP A 51 -6.45 20.70 -11.22
N HIS A 52 -5.58 20.26 -10.31
CA HIS A 52 -5.87 19.14 -9.43
C HIS A 52 -5.08 19.13 -8.12
N LEU A 53 -5.61 18.40 -7.12
CA LEU A 53 -4.92 18.05 -5.89
C LEU A 53 -4.79 16.52 -5.76
N ASP A 54 -3.54 16.04 -5.67
CA ASP A 54 -3.27 14.63 -5.42
C ASP A 54 -3.18 14.35 -3.91
N VAL A 55 -4.03 13.46 -3.41
CA VAL A 55 -4.10 13.07 -1.99
C VAL A 55 -3.75 11.59 -1.78
N TYR A 56 -3.41 11.26 -0.53
CA TYR A 56 -3.19 9.88 -0.11
C TYR A 56 -4.49 9.08 -0.27
N ASP A 57 -4.39 7.86 -0.79
CA ASP A 57 -5.53 6.98 -1.04
C ASP A 57 -5.26 5.57 -0.51
N THR A 58 -6.18 5.06 0.30
CA THR A 58 -6.16 3.71 0.90
C THR A 58 -7.33 2.85 0.43
N SER A 59 -8.07 3.27 -0.58
CA SER A 59 -9.23 2.53 -1.11
C SER A 59 -8.88 1.21 -1.81
N GLY A 60 -7.61 0.99 -2.15
CA GLY A 60 -7.15 -0.21 -2.86
C GLY A 60 -7.71 -0.32 -4.30
N PRO A 61 -7.47 -1.46 -4.97
CA PRO A 61 -8.02 -1.73 -6.29
C PRO A 61 -9.55 -1.71 -6.30
N LEU A 62 -10.15 -1.02 -7.28
CA LEU A 62 -11.60 -0.87 -7.42
C LEU A 62 -12.18 -1.95 -8.33
N ASN A 63 -13.47 -2.25 -8.17
CA ASN A 63 -14.24 -3.17 -9.02
C ASN A 63 -13.65 -4.59 -9.10
N ILE A 64 -13.13 -5.09 -7.97
CA ILE A 64 -12.61 -6.46 -7.87
C ILE A 64 -13.68 -7.37 -7.28
N ASP A 65 -13.88 -8.53 -7.89
CA ASP A 65 -14.71 -9.59 -7.35
C ASP A 65 -14.04 -10.20 -6.09
N PRO A 66 -14.66 -10.09 -4.90
CA PRO A 66 -14.08 -10.64 -3.67
C PRO A 66 -13.78 -12.14 -3.74
N ARG A 67 -14.48 -12.89 -4.60
CA ARG A 67 -14.26 -14.32 -4.80
C ARG A 67 -12.96 -14.63 -5.53
N GLN A 68 -12.48 -13.70 -6.36
CA GLN A 68 -11.21 -13.83 -7.10
C GLN A 68 -10.04 -13.33 -6.25
N GLY A 69 -10.30 -12.40 -5.33
CA GLY A 69 -9.29 -11.76 -4.50
C GLY A 69 -8.55 -10.65 -5.23
N LEU A 70 -7.79 -9.88 -4.46
CA LEU A 70 -7.01 -8.77 -4.99
C LEU A 70 -5.80 -9.25 -5.81
N PRO A 71 -5.32 -8.45 -6.78
CA PRO A 71 -4.07 -8.72 -7.46
C PRO A 71 -2.89 -8.84 -6.49
N LYS A 72 -2.04 -9.84 -6.70
CA LYS A 72 -0.86 -10.11 -5.86
C LYS A 72 0.33 -9.23 -6.24
N LEU A 73 0.21 -7.92 -5.97
CA LEU A 73 1.17 -6.88 -6.38
C LEU A 73 2.62 -7.21 -6.01
N ARG A 74 2.86 -7.79 -4.83
CA ARG A 74 4.21 -8.04 -4.29
C ARG A 74 4.77 -9.42 -4.61
N ALA A 75 4.03 -10.27 -5.32
CA ALA A 75 4.42 -11.67 -5.52
C ALA A 75 5.82 -11.77 -6.18
N GLN A 76 6.09 -10.91 -7.15
CA GLN A 76 7.37 -10.89 -7.86
C GLN A 76 8.53 -10.44 -6.94
N TRP A 77 8.32 -9.41 -6.13
CA TRP A 77 9.33 -8.88 -5.18
C TRP A 77 9.73 -9.95 -4.15
N ILE A 78 8.73 -10.65 -3.62
CA ILE A 78 8.94 -11.72 -2.64
C ILE A 78 9.73 -12.87 -3.27
N ALA A 79 9.30 -13.34 -4.46
CA ALA A 79 9.97 -14.41 -5.17
C ALA A 79 11.42 -14.05 -5.56
N ALA A 80 11.67 -12.81 -5.98
CA ALA A 80 13.01 -12.32 -6.32
C ALA A 80 13.95 -12.35 -5.12
N ARG A 81 13.47 -11.92 -3.94
CA ARG A 81 14.26 -11.95 -2.71
C ARG A 81 14.48 -13.36 -2.17
N GLU A 82 13.47 -14.23 -2.23
CA GLU A 82 13.64 -15.64 -1.87
C GLU A 82 14.68 -16.33 -2.75
N LYS A 83 14.68 -16.05 -4.06
CA LYS A 83 15.72 -16.52 -4.98
C LYS A 83 17.12 -15.98 -4.63
N THR A 84 17.19 -14.75 -4.14
CA THR A 84 18.47 -14.06 -3.83
C THR A 84 19.08 -14.54 -2.51
N PHE A 85 18.27 -14.67 -1.45
CA PHE A 85 18.75 -14.99 -0.10
C PHE A 85 18.58 -16.46 0.30
N GLY A 86 17.88 -17.25 -0.52
CA GLY A 86 17.59 -18.66 -0.24
C GLY A 86 16.42 -18.86 0.73
N GLU A 87 15.99 -20.12 0.88
CA GLU A 87 14.90 -20.46 1.80
C GLU A 87 15.32 -20.30 3.27
N GLY A 88 14.38 -19.91 4.13
CA GLY A 88 14.60 -19.83 5.58
C GLY A 88 15.36 -18.60 6.08
N HIS A 89 15.75 -17.67 5.21
CA HIS A 89 16.39 -16.42 5.63
C HIS A 89 15.44 -15.50 6.41
N VAL A 90 16.02 -14.60 7.22
CA VAL A 90 15.26 -13.59 7.96
C VAL A 90 14.73 -12.56 6.98
N CYS A 91 13.41 -12.57 6.73
CA CYS A 91 12.77 -11.78 5.67
C CYS A 91 12.06 -10.51 6.18
N THR A 92 12.46 -9.99 7.34
CA THR A 92 11.82 -8.78 7.91
C THR A 92 12.38 -7.51 7.29
N GLN A 93 11.54 -6.47 7.17
CA GLN A 93 11.97 -5.16 6.67
C GLN A 93 13.07 -4.54 7.54
N MET A 94 13.05 -4.76 8.86
CA MET A 94 14.13 -4.33 9.75
C MET A 94 15.45 -5.04 9.48
N HIS A 95 15.44 -6.32 9.12
CA HIS A 95 16.65 -7.07 8.77
C HIS A 95 17.31 -6.48 7.52
N TYR A 96 16.55 -6.31 6.44
CA TYR A 96 17.04 -5.67 5.21
C TYR A 96 17.53 -4.25 5.47
N ALA A 97 16.77 -3.47 6.23
CA ALA A 97 17.16 -2.10 6.57
C ALA A 97 18.51 -2.05 7.28
N LYS A 98 18.76 -2.93 8.27
CA LYS A 98 20.03 -2.97 9.01
C LYS A 98 21.22 -3.41 8.14
N GLN A 99 20.97 -4.14 7.05
CA GLN A 99 21.99 -4.49 6.06
C GLN A 99 22.25 -3.39 5.02
N GLY A 100 21.56 -2.25 5.11
CA GLY A 100 21.67 -1.17 4.12
C GLY A 100 20.87 -1.41 2.85
N ILE A 101 19.98 -2.40 2.84
CA ILE A 101 19.16 -2.74 1.68
C ILE A 101 17.87 -1.93 1.73
N ILE A 102 17.63 -1.15 0.67
CA ILE A 102 16.34 -0.50 0.40
C ILE A 102 15.50 -1.50 -0.39
N THR A 103 14.36 -1.90 0.16
CA THR A 103 13.45 -2.85 -0.51
C THR A 103 12.43 -2.11 -1.39
N GLU A 104 11.74 -2.88 -2.24
CA GLU A 104 10.60 -2.43 -3.03
C GLU A 104 9.53 -1.79 -2.13
N GLU A 105 9.26 -2.36 -0.94
CA GLU A 105 8.33 -1.76 0.01
C GLU A 105 8.81 -0.39 0.53
N MET A 106 10.11 -0.23 0.82
CA MET A 106 10.66 1.06 1.26
C MET A 106 10.59 2.11 0.16
N ALA A 107 10.94 1.75 -1.08
CA ALA A 107 10.83 2.64 -2.23
C ALA A 107 9.37 3.03 -2.52
N PHE A 108 8.44 2.07 -2.44
CA PHE A 108 7.01 2.31 -2.58
C PHE A 108 6.50 3.33 -1.56
N ILE A 109 6.87 3.13 -0.29
CA ILE A 109 6.47 4.00 0.83
C ILE A 109 7.10 5.38 0.71
N ALA A 110 8.37 5.45 0.33
CA ALA A 110 9.08 6.71 0.14
C ALA A 110 8.34 7.60 -0.87
N ALA A 111 7.98 7.04 -2.02
CA ALA A 111 7.17 7.74 -3.00
C ALA A 111 5.77 8.11 -2.49
N ARG A 112 5.11 7.22 -1.72
CA ARG A 112 3.77 7.47 -1.16
C ARG A 112 3.76 8.56 -0.08
N GLU A 113 4.84 8.69 0.68
CA GLU A 113 5.02 9.71 1.72
C GLU A 113 5.67 11.00 1.22
N GLY A 114 6.21 11.00 -0.01
CA GLY A 114 7.00 12.13 -0.55
C GLY A 114 8.35 12.28 0.18
N MET A 115 8.98 11.15 0.51
CA MET A 115 10.22 11.10 1.27
C MET A 115 11.31 10.37 0.49
N ASP A 116 12.54 10.51 0.96
CA ASP A 116 13.68 9.78 0.43
C ASP A 116 13.67 8.29 0.86
N PRO A 117 13.97 7.33 -0.03
CA PRO A 117 14.00 5.90 0.31
C PRO A 117 15.03 5.53 1.37
N GLU A 118 16.19 6.20 1.39
CA GLU A 118 17.23 5.99 2.40
C GLU A 118 16.77 6.53 3.77
N PHE A 119 15.99 7.62 3.79
CA PHE A 119 15.34 8.08 5.02
C PHE A 119 14.39 7.02 5.59
N VAL A 120 13.51 6.44 4.76
CA VAL A 120 12.61 5.33 5.15
C VAL A 120 13.40 4.15 5.72
N ARG A 121 14.42 3.70 5.01
CA ARG A 121 15.31 2.61 5.45
C ARG A 121 15.94 2.92 6.82
N SER A 122 16.44 4.14 7.00
CA SER A 122 17.10 4.55 8.24
C SER A 122 16.15 4.52 9.46
N GLU A 123 14.90 4.93 9.29
CA GLU A 123 13.89 4.90 10.37
C GLU A 123 13.51 3.47 10.75
N VAL A 124 13.39 2.59 9.75
CA VAL A 124 13.11 1.17 9.95
C VAL A 124 14.28 0.45 10.61
N ALA A 125 15.52 0.71 10.18
CA ALA A 125 16.73 0.10 10.76
C ALA A 125 16.90 0.44 12.24
N ARG A 126 16.54 1.67 12.64
CA ARG A 126 16.59 2.18 14.01
C ARG A 126 15.39 1.77 14.86
N GLY A 127 14.39 1.10 14.29
CA GLY A 127 13.17 0.68 14.98
C GLY A 127 12.24 1.83 15.35
N ARG A 128 12.38 3.01 14.73
CA ARG A 128 11.47 4.17 14.94
C ARG A 128 10.25 4.13 14.03
N ALA A 129 10.29 3.27 13.02
CA ALA A 129 9.19 3.00 12.12
C ALA A 129 9.12 1.52 11.78
N ILE A 130 7.93 1.06 11.42
CA ILE A 130 7.66 -0.32 11.02
C ILE A 130 6.89 -0.36 9.71
N ILE A 131 7.14 -1.40 8.93
CA ILE A 131 6.43 -1.71 7.68
C ILE A 131 5.73 -3.07 7.88
N PRO A 132 4.43 -3.09 8.20
CA PRO A 132 3.68 -4.32 8.42
C PRO A 132 3.38 -5.02 7.08
N SER A 133 4.36 -5.74 6.55
CA SER A 133 4.29 -6.33 5.20
C SER A 133 4.61 -7.83 5.20
N ASN A 134 3.76 -8.64 5.83
CA ASN A 134 3.93 -10.09 5.85
C ASN A 134 4.10 -10.63 4.40
N ARG A 135 5.08 -11.50 4.18
CA ARG A 135 5.32 -12.12 2.87
C ARG A 135 4.15 -12.96 2.35
N LYS A 136 3.29 -13.45 3.26
CA LYS A 136 2.07 -14.19 2.89
C LYS A 136 0.89 -13.30 2.51
N HIS A 137 1.03 -11.98 2.59
CA HIS A 137 0.02 -11.01 2.16
C HIS A 137 0.57 -10.25 0.93
N PRO A 138 0.65 -10.90 -0.25
CA PRO A 138 1.20 -10.28 -1.46
C PRO A 138 0.28 -9.22 -2.09
N GLU A 139 -0.98 -9.14 -1.68
CA GLU A 139 -1.99 -8.19 -2.16
C GLU A 139 -1.83 -6.79 -1.55
N ILE A 140 -1.09 -6.65 -0.45
CA ILE A 140 -0.96 -5.39 0.29
C ILE A 140 -0.28 -4.29 -0.54
N GLU A 141 -0.87 -3.10 -0.54
CA GLU A 141 -0.20 -1.86 -0.91
C GLU A 141 0.65 -1.37 0.29
N PRO A 142 1.99 -1.41 0.23
CA PRO A 142 2.83 -1.11 1.39
C PRO A 142 2.57 0.27 2.02
N MET A 143 2.66 0.32 3.34
CA MET A 143 2.55 1.53 4.15
C MET A 143 3.49 1.47 5.35
N ILE A 144 3.77 2.62 5.96
CA ILE A 144 4.67 2.75 7.11
C ILE A 144 3.96 3.38 8.31
N ILE A 145 4.34 2.92 9.50
CA ILE A 145 3.90 3.49 10.77
C ILE A 145 5.15 3.98 11.50
N GLY A 146 5.19 5.27 11.81
CA GLY A 146 6.30 5.87 12.55
C GLY A 146 6.10 7.37 12.75
N ARG A 147 6.73 7.93 13.78
CA ARG A 147 6.54 9.34 14.19
C ARG A 147 6.90 10.36 13.11
N LYS A 148 7.80 10.01 12.18
CA LYS A 148 8.29 10.90 11.13
C LYS A 148 7.44 10.88 9.85
N PHE A 149 6.42 10.02 9.77
CA PHE A 149 5.55 9.87 8.61
C PHE A 149 4.16 10.46 8.89
N LYS A 150 3.28 10.52 7.87
CA LYS A 150 1.89 10.91 8.10
C LYS A 150 1.27 10.06 9.22
N VAL A 151 0.44 10.66 10.07
CA VAL A 151 -0.30 9.90 11.10
C VAL A 151 -1.21 8.90 10.40
N LYS A 152 -1.26 7.67 10.93
CA LYS A 152 -2.03 6.55 10.38
C LYS A 152 -3.20 6.24 11.31
N ILE A 153 -4.34 5.89 10.73
CA ILE A 153 -5.56 5.51 11.46
C ILE A 153 -5.81 4.03 11.21
N ASN A 154 -6.28 3.32 12.23
CA ASN A 154 -6.70 1.94 12.15
C ASN A 154 -8.22 1.85 12.38
N SER A 155 -8.91 1.03 11.59
CA SER A 155 -10.31 0.69 11.82
C SER A 155 -10.37 -0.75 12.34
N ASN A 156 -11.10 -0.99 13.42
CA ASN A 156 -11.33 -2.34 13.93
C ASN A 156 -12.59 -2.91 13.28
N ILE A 157 -12.48 -4.10 12.72
CA ILE A 157 -13.57 -4.93 12.20
C ILE A 157 -13.44 -6.32 12.83
N GLY A 158 -14.50 -7.14 12.76
CA GLY A 158 -14.50 -8.50 13.29
C GLY A 158 -15.88 -8.96 13.69
N ASN A 159 -16.17 -10.23 13.42
CA ASN A 159 -17.41 -10.85 13.84
C ASN A 159 -17.43 -11.11 15.35
N SER A 160 -18.63 -11.25 15.89
CA SER A 160 -18.87 -11.69 17.26
C SER A 160 -19.75 -12.93 17.24
N ALA A 161 -19.71 -13.73 18.31
CA ALA A 161 -20.58 -14.89 18.49
C ALA A 161 -22.08 -14.55 18.39
N VAL A 162 -22.44 -13.26 18.48
CA VAL A 162 -23.82 -12.76 18.54
C VAL A 162 -24.19 -11.83 17.38
N ALA A 163 -23.23 -11.41 16.54
CA ALA A 163 -23.49 -10.47 15.44
C ALA A 163 -22.44 -10.58 14.32
N SER A 164 -22.91 -10.41 13.07
CA SER A 164 -22.17 -10.36 11.80
C SER A 164 -21.93 -11.70 11.07
N ASN A 165 -21.98 -11.65 9.72
CA ASN A 165 -21.74 -12.75 8.78
C ASN A 165 -20.54 -12.42 7.87
N ILE A 166 -20.02 -13.40 7.09
CA ILE A 166 -18.83 -13.21 6.23
C ILE A 166 -19.00 -12.07 5.21
N GLU A 167 -20.24 -11.74 4.86
CA GLU A 167 -20.59 -10.71 3.89
C GLU A 167 -20.59 -9.28 4.47
N GLU A 168 -20.74 -9.13 5.78
CA GLU A 168 -20.70 -7.85 6.51
C GLU A 168 -19.30 -7.49 7.02
N GLU A 169 -18.39 -8.48 7.06
CA GLU A 169 -16.97 -8.35 7.43
C GLU A 169 -16.05 -8.10 6.23
#